data_AF-A0A068NTC1-F1
#
_entry.id   AF-A0A068NTC1-F1
#
_cell.length_a   1.000
_cell.length_b   1.000
_cell.length_c   1.000
_cell.angle_alpha   90.00
_cell.angle_beta   90.00
_cell.angle_gamma   90.00
#
_symmetry.space_group_name_H-M   'P 1'
#
loop_
_entity.id
_entity.type
_entity.pdbx_description
1 polymer ?
#
loop_
_entity_poly.entity_id
_entity_poly.type
_entity_poly.pdbx_seq_one_letter_code
_entity_poly.pdbx_strand_id
1 'polypeptide(L)'
;MIEIRPIWSLDSEAIQPLVEASLSEGYRFVQRLVDEWQTGINRFDKPGEALFGAYRNNRLVGVGGLLQCPIRWDASGGFMFCPLKGEVASDRSWSKP
;
A
#
# COMPACT_ATOMS: atom_id res chain seq x y z
N MET A 1 -0.85 21.01 6.62
CA MET A 1 -1.04 19.92 7.59
C MET A 1 -1.47 18.67 6.81
N ILE A 2 -0.94 17.51 7.17
CA ILE A 2 -1.37 16.22 6.61
C ILE A 2 -2.18 15.52 7.69
N GLU A 3 -3.33 14.97 7.31
CA GLU A 3 -4.17 14.16 8.17
C GLU A 3 -4.16 12.71 7.70
N ILE A 4 -3.99 11.77 8.63
CA ILE A 4 -4.07 10.35 8.33
C ILE A 4 -5.47 9.87 8.70
N ARG A 5 -6.17 9.22 7.75
CA ARG A 5 -7.52 8.71 7.94
C ARG A 5 -7.60 7.25 7.49
N PRO A 6 -8.37 6.38 8.18
CA PRO A 6 -8.62 5.03 7.69
C PRO A 6 -9.42 5.08 6.39
N ILE A 7 -9.12 4.16 5.47
CA ILE A 7 -9.83 3.96 4.21
C ILE A 7 -10.59 2.64 4.32
N TRP A 8 -11.92 2.73 4.35
CA TRP A 8 -12.82 1.55 4.33
C TRP A 8 -13.29 1.21 2.92
N SER A 9 -13.30 2.20 2.03
CA SER A 9 -13.70 2.08 0.63
C SER A 9 -12.73 2.88 -0.23
N LEU A 10 -12.15 2.25 -1.23
CA LEU A 10 -11.25 2.90 -2.17
C LEU A 10 -12.03 3.44 -3.36
N ASP A 11 -12.04 4.76 -3.51
CA ASP A 11 -12.60 5.44 -4.68
C ASP A 11 -11.53 5.53 -5.78
N SER A 12 -11.82 4.92 -6.93
CA SER A 12 -10.95 4.90 -8.10
C SER A 12 -10.61 6.30 -8.61
N GLU A 13 -11.55 7.25 -8.58
CA GLU A 13 -11.31 8.61 -9.05
C GLU A 13 -10.37 9.37 -8.10
N ALA A 14 -10.55 9.19 -6.80
CA ALA A 14 -9.76 9.86 -5.78
C ALA A 14 -8.29 9.39 -5.75
N ILE A 15 -8.02 8.12 -6.07
CA ILE A 15 -6.67 7.55 -6.07
C ILE A 15 -5.95 7.67 -7.40
N GLN A 16 -6.67 7.86 -8.51
CA GLN A 16 -6.09 7.95 -9.86
C GLN A 16 -4.91 8.94 -9.99
N PRO A 17 -4.97 10.16 -9.42
CA PRO A 17 -3.82 11.08 -9.49
C PRO A 17 -2.56 10.54 -8.80
N LEU A 18 -2.74 9.73 -7.74
CA LEU A 18 -1.63 9.11 -7.02
C LEU A 18 -1.06 7.92 -7.81
N VAL A 19 -1.89 7.19 -8.54
CA VAL A 19 -1.47 6.15 -9.48
C VAL A 19 -0.58 6.74 -10.57
N GLU A 20 -1.04 7.81 -11.22
CA GLU A 20 -0.29 8.48 -12.29
C GLU A 20 1.05 9.02 -11.80
N ALA A 21 1.07 9.69 -10.65
CA ALA A 21 2.30 10.17 -10.03
C ALA A 21 3.27 9.02 -9.72
N SER A 22 2.79 7.97 -9.05
CA SER A 22 3.58 6.78 -8.72
C SER A 22 4.18 6.13 -9.97
N LEU A 23 3.40 5.97 -11.05
CA LEU A 23 3.88 5.39 -12.30
C LEU A 23 4.90 6.28 -13.01
N SER A 24 4.72 7.60 -12.97
CA SER A 24 5.69 8.55 -13.54
C SER A 24 7.05 8.50 -12.81
N GLU A 25 7.02 8.16 -11.52
CA GLU A 25 8.21 7.96 -10.68
C GLU A 25 8.77 6.51 -10.78
N GLY A 26 8.12 5.64 -11.56
CA GLY A 26 8.54 4.24 -11.76
C GLY A 26 8.03 3.25 -10.70
N TYR A 27 7.21 3.70 -9.75
CA TYR A 27 6.62 2.87 -8.72
C TYR A 27 5.24 2.31 -9.16
N ARG A 28 5.03 1.00 -9.00
CA ARG A 28 3.76 0.33 -9.37
C ARG A 28 2.88 -0.06 -8.17
N PHE A 29 3.31 0.27 -6.95
CA PHE A 29 2.63 -0.12 -5.72
C PHE A 29 1.18 0.38 -5.66
N VAL A 30 0.93 1.64 -6.05
CA VAL A 30 -0.40 2.25 -5.97
C VAL A 30 -1.34 1.63 -7.00
N GLN A 31 -0.89 1.42 -8.25
CA GLN A 31 -1.66 0.71 -9.27
C GLN A 31 -2.06 -0.69 -8.79
N ARG A 32 -1.09 -1.42 -8.24
CA ARG A 32 -1.33 -2.76 -7.72
C ARG A 32 -2.33 -2.77 -6.58
N LEU A 33 -2.26 -1.80 -5.66
CA LEU A 33 -3.23 -1.68 -4.59
C LEU A 33 -4.66 -1.51 -5.14
N VAL A 34 -4.83 -0.71 -6.20
CA VAL A 34 -6.13 -0.55 -6.87
C VAL A 34 -6.59 -1.87 -7.48
N ASP A 35 -5.72 -2.57 -8.21
CA ASP A 35 -6.04 -3.84 -8.87
C ASP A 35 -6.42 -4.92 -7.85
N GLU A 36 -5.65 -5.06 -6.77
CA GLU A 36 -5.91 -6.04 -5.69
C GLU A 36 -7.19 -5.71 -4.91
N TRP A 37 -7.48 -4.42 -4.72
CA TRP A 37 -8.73 -3.97 -4.09
C TRP A 37 -9.95 -4.34 -4.95
N GLN A 38 -9.89 -4.05 -6.26
CA GLN A 38 -10.97 -4.32 -7.21
C GLN A 38 -11.23 -5.81 -7.37
N THR A 39 -10.17 -6.61 -7.51
CA THR A 39 -10.27 -8.08 -7.60
C THR A 39 -10.65 -8.74 -6.28
N GLY A 40 -10.57 -8.03 -5.16
CA GLY A 40 -10.83 -8.57 -3.82
C GLY A 40 -9.70 -9.45 -3.29
N ILE A 41 -8.56 -9.50 -3.97
CA ILE A 41 -7.36 -10.22 -3.50
C ILE A 41 -6.88 -9.63 -2.16
N ASN A 42 -7.01 -8.32 -2.00
CA ASN A 42 -6.67 -7.63 -0.77
C ASN A 42 -7.56 -6.42 -0.53
N ARG A 43 -8.41 -6.51 0.50
CA ARG A 43 -9.31 -5.43 0.93
C ARG A 43 -9.00 -4.90 2.33
N PHE A 44 -7.92 -5.37 2.95
CA PHE A 44 -7.54 -5.00 4.31
C PHE A 44 -8.68 -5.20 5.32
N ASP A 45 -9.51 -6.22 5.10
CA ASP A 45 -10.73 -6.51 5.86
C ASP A 45 -10.53 -7.61 6.91
N LYS A 46 -9.31 -8.16 7.02
CA LYS A 46 -8.98 -9.16 8.04
C LYS A 46 -8.58 -8.49 9.36
N PRO A 47 -8.77 -9.18 10.50
CA PRO A 47 -8.34 -8.65 11.79
C PRO A 47 -6.86 -8.26 11.82
N GLY A 48 -6.56 -7.01 12.15
CA GLY A 48 -5.18 -6.49 12.20
C GLY A 48 -4.63 -5.98 10.86
N GLU A 49 -5.40 -6.09 9.78
CA GLU A 49 -5.14 -5.36 8.54
C GLU A 49 -5.82 -4.00 8.58
N ALA A 50 -5.23 -3.02 7.91
CA ALA A 50 -5.82 -1.69 7.77
C ALA A 50 -5.19 -0.95 6.60
N LEU A 51 -5.99 -0.13 5.91
CA LEU A 51 -5.52 0.81 4.91
C LEU A 51 -5.74 2.25 5.41
N PHE A 52 -4.75 3.10 5.20
CA PHE A 52 -4.78 4.51 5.57
C PHE A 52 -4.45 5.41 4.37
N GLY A 53 -5.11 6.56 4.33
CA GLY A 53 -4.82 7.64 3.40
C GLY A 53 -4.21 8.83 4.12
N ALA A 54 -3.22 9.44 3.49
CA ALA A 54 -2.69 10.75 3.86
C ALA A 54 -3.44 11.82 3.06
N TYR A 55 -4.05 12.78 3.75
CA TYR A 55 -4.85 13.83 3.15
C TYR A 55 -4.25 15.21 3.41
N ARG A 56 -4.17 16.04 2.37
CA ARG A 56 -3.83 17.46 2.48
C ARG A 56 -4.94 18.27 1.82
N ASN A 57 -5.57 19.17 2.56
CA ASN A 57 -6.72 19.95 2.07
C ASN A 57 -7.83 19.06 1.48
N ASN A 58 -8.14 17.97 2.18
CA ASN A 58 -9.11 16.94 1.74
C ASN A 58 -8.78 16.20 0.43
N ARG A 59 -7.58 16.39 -0.13
CA ARG A 59 -7.07 15.64 -1.27
C ARG A 59 -6.16 14.51 -0.80
N LEU A 60 -6.35 13.32 -1.35
CA LEU A 60 -5.47 12.17 -1.11
C LEU A 60 -4.09 12.44 -1.73
N VAL A 61 -3.04 12.38 -0.90
CA VAL A 61 -1.65 12.62 -1.30
C VAL A 61 -0.73 11.43 -1.03
N GLY A 62 -1.25 10.36 -0.43
CA GLY A 62 -0.51 9.14 -0.16
C GLY A 62 -1.41 8.04 0.41
N VAL A 63 -1.00 6.79 0.25
CA VAL A 63 -1.68 5.63 0.83
C VAL A 63 -0.66 4.69 1.46
N GLY A 64 -1.07 4.02 2.54
CA GLY A 64 -0.23 3.03 3.23
C GLY A 64 -1.10 2.06 3.98
N GLY A 65 -0.74 0.78 3.95
CA GLY A 65 -1.55 -0.27 4.54
C GLY A 65 -0.71 -1.31 5.28
N LEU A 66 -1.35 -1.95 6.25
CA LEU A 66 -0.85 -3.07 7.02
C LEU A 66 -1.57 -4.33 6.58
N LEU A 67 -0.78 -5.35 6.23
CA LEU A 67 -1.22 -6.62 5.67
C LEU A 67 -0.76 -7.73 6.60
N GLN A 68 -1.55 -8.80 6.74
CA GLN A 68 -1.00 -10.01 7.35
C GLN A 68 -0.07 -10.70 6.36
N CYS A 69 1.23 -10.62 6.62
CA CYS A 69 2.22 -11.38 5.86
C CYS A 69 2.29 -12.80 6.45
N PRO A 70 2.00 -13.86 5.66
CA PRO A 70 2.11 -15.24 6.15
C PRO A 70 3.57 -15.70 6.33
N ILE A 71 4.55 -14.89 5.92
CA ILE A 71 5.96 -15.20 6.05
C ILE A 71 6.42 -14.75 7.44
N ARG A 72 6.59 -15.71 8.35
CA ARG A 72 7.22 -15.48 9.65
C ARG A 72 8.72 -15.45 9.43
N TRP A 73 9.32 -14.26 9.38
CA TRP A 73 10.77 -14.16 9.56
C TRP A 73 11.06 -14.54 11.02
N ASP A 74 12.15 -15.25 11.25
CA ASP A 74 12.47 -15.87 12.51
C ASP A 74 12.62 -14.87 13.69
N ALA A 75 12.07 -15.31 14.82
CA ALA A 75 12.29 -14.93 16.22
C ALA A 75 12.20 -13.47 16.74
N SER A 76 11.76 -12.44 16.00
CA SER A 76 11.68 -11.08 16.62
C SER A 76 10.49 -10.18 16.23
N GLY A 77 9.36 -10.75 15.78
CA GLY A 77 8.06 -10.07 15.85
C GLY A 77 7.97 -8.69 15.18
N GLY A 78 8.63 -8.51 14.04
CA GLY A 78 8.57 -7.27 13.27
C GLY A 78 7.38 -7.25 12.29
N PHE A 79 6.56 -6.20 12.36
CA PHE A 79 5.59 -5.88 11.30
C PHE A 79 6.36 -5.42 10.05
N MET A 80 6.39 -6.27 9.01
CA MET A 80 7.00 -5.90 7.73
C MET A 80 5.98 -5.15 6.87
N PHE A 81 6.36 -3.96 6.39
CA PHE A 81 5.70 -3.32 5.25
C PHE A 81 5.99 -4.20 4.03
N CYS A 82 5.19 -5.24 3.84
CA CYS A 82 5.35 -6.14 2.70
C CYS A 82 4.97 -5.34 1.46
N PRO A 83 5.86 -5.14 0.47
CA PRO A 83 5.39 -4.73 -0.84
C PRO A 83 4.37 -5.79 -1.24
N LEU A 84 3.13 -5.34 -1.50
CA LEU A 84 2.01 -6.18 -1.92
C LEU A 84 2.54 -7.13 -2.99
N LYS A 85 2.75 -8.41 -2.61
CA LYS A 85 3.29 -9.63 -3.30
C LYS A 85 4.10 -9.43 -4.61
N GLY A 86 4.52 -10.47 -5.32
CA GLY A 86 5.02 -10.34 -6.71
C GLY A 86 6.44 -9.81 -6.99
N GLU A 87 7.20 -9.30 -6.02
CA GLU A 87 8.66 -9.31 -6.13
C GLU A 87 9.18 -10.37 -5.16
N VAL A 88 9.57 -11.50 -5.75
CA VAL A 88 10.36 -12.52 -5.06
C VAL A 88 11.53 -11.80 -4.39
N ALA A 89 11.71 -12.06 -3.10
CA ALA A 89 12.86 -11.65 -2.32
C ALA A 89 14.15 -12.34 -2.82
N SER A 90 14.55 -12.08 -4.08
CA SER A 90 15.83 -12.54 -4.64
C SER A 90 16.77 -11.41 -5.02
N ASP A 91 16.30 -10.18 -5.22
CA ASP A 91 17.19 -9.05 -5.50
C ASP A 91 17.34 -8.13 -4.29
N ARG A 92 18.41 -8.38 -3.54
CA ARG A 92 19.00 -7.43 -2.59
C ARG A 92 19.55 -6.24 -3.37
N SER A 93 18.71 -5.28 -3.73
CA SER A 93 19.17 -3.97 -4.19
C SER A 93 18.08 -2.92 -4.03
N TRP A 94 17.69 -2.68 -2.78
CA TRP A 94 17.14 -1.37 -2.42
C TRP A 94 18.32 -0.38 -2.39
N SER A 95 18.73 0.10 -3.56
CA SER A 95 19.61 1.26 -3.66
C SER A 95 18.77 2.49 -3.29
N LYS A 96 19.06 3.08 -2.14
CA LYS A 96 18.54 4.42 -1.82
C LYS A 96 19.01 5.40 -2.92
N PRO A 97 18.22 6.43 -3.28
CA PRO A 97 18.84 7.66 -3.77
C PRO A 97 19.72 8.28 -2.67
#